data_AF-A0A369PWR5-F1
#
_entry.id   AF-A0A369PWR5-F1
#
_cell.length_a   1.000
_cell.length_b   1.000
_cell.length_c   1.000
_cell.angle_alpha   90.00
_cell.angle_beta   90.00
_cell.angle_gamma   90.00
#
_symmetry.space_group_name_H-M   'P 1'
#
loop_
_entity.id
_entity.type
_entity.pdbx_description
1 polymer ?
#
loop_
_entity_poly.entity_id
_entity_poly.type
_entity_poly.pdbx_seq_one_letter_code
_entity_poly.pdbx_strand_id
1 'polypeptide(L)' 'MIERIKYYYYITNKLTEFKKDIKSIRQIFGEKATAVLAYIQDNKLDIKKEDDLINIFNFYSTL' A
#
# COMPACT_ATOMS: atom_id res chain seq x y z
N MET A 1 1.71 23.29 -10.96
CA MET A 1 0.78 22.48 -10.14
C MET A 1 1.47 21.14 -9.92
N ILE A 2 1.66 20.70 -8.67
CA ILE A 2 2.17 19.35 -8.42
C ILE A 2 0.95 18.44 -8.32
N GLU A 3 0.72 17.60 -9.34
CA GLU A 3 -0.31 16.56 -9.25
C GLU A 3 0.09 15.54 -8.19
N ARG A 4 -0.82 15.28 -7.24
CA ARG A 4 -0.64 14.24 -6.24
C ARG A 4 -1.27 12.96 -6.77
N ILE A 5 -0.45 11.94 -6.99
CA ILE A 5 -0.93 10.62 -7.41
C ILE A 5 -1.82 10.05 -6.30
N LYS A 6 -3.02 9.61 -6.69
CA LYS A 6 -4.00 8.98 -5.82
C LYS A 6 -4.18 7.53 -6.21
N TYR A 7 -4.17 6.67 -5.21
CA TYR A 7 -4.41 5.24 -5.36
C TYR A 7 -5.80 4.89 -4.86
N TYR A 8 -6.38 3.85 -5.41
CA TYR A 8 -7.71 3.39 -5.04
C TYR A 8 -7.73 1.88 -4.95
N TYR A 9 -8.58 1.37 -4.06
CA TYR A 9 -8.91 -0.05 -3.97
C TYR A 9 -10.42 -0.22 -4.06
N TYR A 10 -10.84 -1.37 -4.58
CA TYR A 10 -12.25 -1.71 -4.73
C TYR A 10 -12.65 -2.69 -3.62
N ILE A 11 -13.61 -2.28 -2.78
CA ILE A 11 -14.14 -3.11 -1.70
C ILE A 11 -15.65 -2.85 -1.58
N THR A 12 -16.43 -3.89 -1.29
CA THR A 12 -17.89 -3.75 -1.04
C THR A 12 -18.63 -2.95 -2.12
N ASN A 13 -18.37 -3.26 -3.40
CA ASN A 13 -18.92 -2.53 -4.55
C ASN A 13 -18.61 -1.03 -4.61
N LYS A 14 -17.55 -0.57 -3.95
CA LYS A 14 -17.17 0.85 -3.90
C LYS A 14 -15.67 1.03 -4.14
N LEU A 15 -15.35 2.04 -4.94
CA LEU A 15 -13.99 2.55 -5.08
C LEU A 15 -13.65 3.44 -3.88
N THR A 16 -12.60 3.11 -3.15
CA THR A 16 -12.15 3.85 -1.96
C THR A 16 -10.72 4.33 -2.14
N GLU A 17 -10.45 5.59 -1.80
CA GLU A 17 -9.10 6.16 -1.85
C GLU A 17 -8.20 5.43 -0.82
N PHE A 18 -7.07 4.92 -1.31
CA PHE A 18 -6.03 4.37 -0.45
C PHE A 18 -5.30 5.50 0.26
N LYS A 19 -5.35 5.48 1.60
CA LYS A 19 -4.58 6.43 2.40
C LYS A 19 -3.19 5.85 2.62
N LYS A 20 -2.16 6.68 2.49
CA LYS A 20 -0.76 6.30 2.71
C LYS A 20 -0.45 6.16 4.21
N ASP A 21 -1.15 5.23 4.89
CA ASP A 21 -1.03 4.92 6.31
C ASP A 21 -1.07 3.40 6.58
N ILE A 22 -0.56 2.99 7.74
CA ILE A 22 -0.44 1.57 8.13
C ILE A 22 -1.83 0.91 8.24
N LYS A 23 -2.86 1.67 8.62
CA LYS A 23 -4.23 1.13 8.75
C LYS A 23 -4.76 0.69 7.39
N SER A 24 -4.55 1.52 6.37
CA SER A 24 -4.95 1.23 5.00
C SER A 24 -4.17 0.05 4.45
N ILE A 25 -2.85 -0.03 4.67
CA ILE A 25 -2.02 -1.20 4.33
C ILE A 25 -2.63 -2.50 4.91
N ARG A 26 -2.96 -2.50 6.20
CA ARG A 26 -3.60 -3.65 6.86
C ARG A 26 -4.96 -4.00 6.27
N GLN A 27 -5.76 -2.98 5.95
CA GLN A 27 -7.07 -3.16 5.37
C GLN A 27 -7.01 -3.73 3.95
N ILE A 28 -6.11 -3.23 3.09
CA ILE A 28 -6.08 -3.62 1.67
C ILE A 28 -5.41 -4.97 1.43
N PHE A 29 -4.40 -5.34 2.24
CA PHE A 29 -3.65 -6.58 2.02
C PHE A 29 -4.16 -7.74 2.87
N GLY A 30 -5.12 -7.51 3.76
CA GLY A 30 -5.79 -8.55 4.54
C GLY A 30 -4.81 -9.50 5.24
N GLU A 31 -4.91 -10.79 4.96
CA GLU A 31 -4.06 -11.84 5.54
C GLU A 31 -2.57 -11.66 5.19
N LYS A 32 -2.27 -11.10 4.02
CA LYS A 32 -0.90 -10.83 3.55
C LYS A 32 -0.30 -9.58 4.17
N ALA A 33 -1.08 -8.77 4.90
CA ALA A 33 -0.60 -7.53 5.49
C ALA A 33 0.60 -7.72 6.42
N THR A 34 0.67 -8.84 7.14
CA THR A 34 1.81 -9.15 8.02
C THR A 34 3.11 -9.27 7.24
N ALA A 35 3.10 -10.01 6.11
CA ALA A 35 4.27 -10.16 5.25
C ALA A 35 4.66 -8.83 4.59
N VAL A 36 3.67 -8.05 4.15
CA VAL A 36 3.91 -6.73 3.56
C VAL A 36 4.49 -5.75 4.58
N LEU A 37 4.00 -5.74 5.82
CA LEU A 37 4.54 -4.88 6.87
C LEU A 37 5.96 -5.26 7.26
N ALA A 38 6.28 -6.56 7.30
CA ALA A 38 7.65 -7.03 7.50
C ALA A 38 8.56 -6.53 6.37
N TYR A 39 8.13 -6.69 5.11
CA TYR A 39 8.88 -6.19 3.95
C TYR A 39 9.14 -4.68 4.02
N ILE A 40 8.13 -3.88 4.40
CA ILE A 40 8.27 -2.43 4.60
C ILE A 40 9.34 -2.12 5.66
N GLN A 41 9.29 -2.82 6.80
CA GLN A 41 10.21 -2.61 7.91
C GLN A 41 11.64 -3.02 7.56
N ASP A 42 11.82 -4.22 7.01
CA ASP A 42 13.14 -4.80 6.69
C ASP A 42 13.88 -3.96 5.64
N ASN A 43 13.14 -3.39 4.68
CA ASN A 43 13.69 -2.55 3.61
C ASN A 43 13.62 -1.05 3.92
N LYS A 44 13.14 -0.67 5.11
CA LYS A 44 12.98 0.73 5.56
C LYS A 44 12.22 1.61 4.56
N LEU A 45 11.18 1.05 3.94
CA LEU A 45 10.37 1.74 2.94
C LEU A 45 9.47 2.80 3.57
N ASP A 46 9.32 3.95 2.91
CA ASP A 46 8.41 5.00 3.32
C ASP A 46 7.13 4.95 2.47
N ILE A 47 6.01 4.53 3.07
CA ILE A 47 4.69 4.45 2.40
C ILE A 47 4.19 5.78 1.82
N LYS A 48 4.79 6.91 2.20
CA LYS A 48 4.47 8.23 1.65
C LYS A 48 5.21 8.52 0.35
N LYS A 49 6.37 7.88 0.14
CA LYS A 49 7.15 7.99 -1.10
C LYS A 49 6.55 7.11 -2.17
N GLU A 50 6.56 7.62 -3.39
CA GLU A 50 5.88 6.99 -4.50
C GLU A 50 6.56 5.70 -4.96
N ASP A 51 7.88 5.75 -5.16
CA ASP A 51 8.67 4.59 -5.59
C ASP A 51 8.62 3.46 -4.56
N ASP A 52 8.70 3.80 -3.28
CA ASP A 52 8.57 2.84 -2.18
C ASP A 52 7.17 2.21 -2.15
N LEU A 53 6.12 3.00 -2.39
CA LEU A 53 4.75 2.49 -2.46
C LEU A 53 4.55 1.54 -3.65
N ILE A 54 5.14 1.84 -4.80
CA ILE A 54 5.16 0.95 -5.96
C ILE A 54 5.89 -0.35 -5.62
N ASN A 55 7.04 -0.29 -4.94
CA ASN A 55 7.78 -1.48 -4.51
C ASN A 55 6.95 -2.36 -3.56
N ILE A 56 6.18 -1.75 -2.66
CA ILE A 56 5.25 -2.47 -1.77
C ILE A 56 4.17 -3.21 -2.57
N PHE A 57 3.57 -2.54 -3.56
CA PHE A 57 2.56 -3.17 -4.43
C PHE A 57 3.13 -4.30 -5.28
N ASN A 58 4.35 -4.11 -5.81
CA ASN A 58 5.06 -5.14 -6.56
C ASN A 58 5.35 -6.37 -5.68
N PHE A 59 5.86 -6.16 -4.46
CA PHE A 59 6.09 -7.25 -3.51
C PHE A 59 4.79 -7.99 -3.19
N TYR A 60 3.72 -7.27 -2.86
CA TYR A 60 2.40 -7.88 -2.61
C TYR A 60 1.91 -8.74 -3.79
N SER A 61 2.18 -8.32 -5.03
CA SER A 61 1.80 -9.06 -6.24
C SER A 61 2.56 -10.39 -6.43
N THR A 62 3.62 -10.62 -5.65
CA THR A 62 4.38 -11.88 -5.65
C THR A 62 3.99 -12.85 -4.53
N LEU A 63 3.18 -12.40 -3.58
CA LEU A 63 2.59 -13.22 -2.52
C LEU A 63 1.32 -13.89 -3.00
#